data_AF-A0A7V6B3N0-F1
#
_entry.id   AF-A0A7V6B3N0-F1
#
_cell.length_a   1.000
_cell.length_b   1.000
_cell.length_c   1.000
_cell.angle_alpha   90.00
_cell.angle_beta   90.00
_cell.angle_gamma   90.00
#
_symmetry.space_group_name_H-M   'P 1'
#
loop_
_entity.id
_entity.type
_entity.pdbx_description
1 polymer ?
#
loop_
_entity_poly.entity_id
_entity_poly.type
_entity_poly.pdbx_seq_one_letter_code
_entity_poly.pdbx_strand_id
1 'polypeptide(L)'
;MNDRDLVDLYLYLCCLGPDVFSPERARRLPLPAKYHELLEHIIRQETKGEVSRKVGLLLSASLAMKGDDARFALGEIAPYILTVDVQCGYDVLRHMCASLPEYASAKCGEVLLSLAIAIEKGIKLGRKSQEEISKLRHLICAVSCLRLDAKARSRLFLALVQNFETCEVFQDILLTSIYPETAKEALDCLLSGNNKVASVLMGGAKQRPNGKSEFYAVCKAVMEVAPMEGLSVLGRMYQSLGKGGGEARALQAMIRASVYIGMEKVIKNGLDFQEVFGKPCPLPALALLSVVLPGIQEPHKTALCEYVLSTVFDLLKAEDLASDDIQTYATTIIAGTVNHSDTNRAGAMVREGIMDANGRFQVRLLSEGDSEQARTRYHVFLRVVEEVAKELTRRASTASVLEPIVPILMNSRSTASFEHEVWVA
;
A
#
# COMPACT_ATOMS: atom_id res chain seq x y z
N MET A 1 15.01 48.28 3.09
CA MET A 1 15.09 46.94 3.73
C MET A 1 15.98 46.08 2.84
N ASN A 2 17.11 45.59 3.36
CA ASN A 2 18.04 44.76 2.58
C ASN A 2 17.58 43.29 2.65
N ASP A 3 17.32 42.68 1.50
CA ASP A 3 16.77 41.33 1.39
C ASP A 3 17.66 40.26 2.06
N ARG A 4 18.99 40.45 2.02
CA ARG A 4 19.94 39.57 2.69
C ARG A 4 19.84 39.66 4.20
N ASP A 5 19.74 40.88 4.73
CA ASP A 5 19.61 41.13 6.18
C ASP A 5 18.29 40.53 6.74
N LEU A 6 17.22 40.47 5.93
CA LEU A 6 15.96 39.83 6.31
C LEU A 6 16.13 38.32 6.51
N VAL A 7 16.75 37.62 5.55
CA VAL A 7 16.95 36.17 5.63
C VAL A 7 17.91 35.82 6.75
N ASP A 8 19.03 36.53 6.87
CA ASP A 8 20.04 36.28 7.90
C ASP A 8 19.44 36.47 9.31
N LEU A 9 18.67 37.53 9.52
CA LEU A 9 17.98 37.75 10.79
C LEU A 9 16.91 36.69 11.05
N TYR A 10 16.09 36.34 10.05
CA TYR A 10 15.06 35.32 10.21
C TYR A 10 15.65 33.95 10.58
N LEU A 11 16.67 33.50 9.85
CA LEU A 11 17.36 32.23 10.14
C LEU A 11 18.02 32.24 11.51
N TYR A 12 18.65 33.36 11.89
CA TYR A 12 19.21 33.52 13.23
C TYR A 12 18.14 33.34 14.32
N LEU A 13 16.97 33.97 14.15
CA LEU A 13 15.84 33.81 15.07
C LEU A 13 15.32 32.36 15.10
N CYS A 14 15.24 31.68 13.95
CA CYS A 14 14.89 30.26 13.89
C CYS A 14 15.84 29.39 14.72
N CYS A 15 17.15 29.67 14.67
CA CYS A 15 18.15 28.94 15.45
C CYS A 15 18.02 29.19 16.96
N LEU A 16 17.54 30.38 17.38
CA LEU A 16 17.25 30.68 18.78
C LEU A 16 15.94 30.03 19.27
N GLY A 17 15.04 29.70 18.34
CA GLY A 17 13.79 28.96 18.61
C GLY A 17 12.52 29.80 18.52
N PRO A 18 11.34 29.16 18.58
CA PRO A 18 10.04 29.80 18.32
C PRO A 18 9.68 30.89 19.34
N ASP A 19 10.14 30.75 20.59
CA ASP A 19 9.87 31.71 21.67
C ASP A 19 10.32 33.14 21.34
N VAL A 20 11.40 33.30 20.57
CA VAL A 20 11.94 34.62 20.23
C VAL A 20 11.14 35.36 19.15
N PHE A 21 10.12 34.72 18.58
CA PHE A 21 9.17 35.36 17.66
C PHE A 21 8.01 36.04 18.39
N SER A 22 7.91 35.90 19.72
CA SER A 22 6.97 36.68 20.53
C SER A 22 7.46 38.13 20.68
N PRO A 23 6.58 39.15 20.56
CA PRO A 23 6.99 40.55 20.65
C PRO A 23 7.74 40.91 21.94
N GLU A 24 7.36 40.30 23.05
CA GLU A 24 7.96 40.56 24.35
C GLU A 24 9.40 40.05 24.47
N ARG A 25 9.69 38.86 23.90
CA ARG A 25 11.04 38.28 23.93
C ARG A 25 11.92 38.84 22.82
N ALA A 26 11.36 39.04 21.63
CA ALA A 26 12.06 39.60 20.48
C ALA A 26 12.73 40.95 20.80
N ARG A 27 11.99 41.88 21.41
CA ARG A 27 12.47 43.22 21.75
C ARG A 27 13.58 43.26 22.80
N ARG A 28 13.82 42.14 23.51
CA ARG A 28 14.89 42.00 24.51
C ARG A 28 16.18 41.42 23.93
N LEU A 29 16.18 41.01 22.67
CA LEU A 29 17.36 40.45 22.03
C LEU A 29 18.43 41.53 21.83
N PRO A 30 19.71 41.21 22.13
CA PRO A 30 20.82 42.15 21.91
C PRO A 30 21.18 42.20 20.41
N LEU A 31 20.35 42.88 19.62
CA LEU A 31 20.54 43.03 18.18
C LEU A 31 21.09 44.42 17.84
N PRO A 32 21.93 44.55 16.80
CA PRO A 32 22.32 45.85 16.26
C PRO A 32 21.12 46.72 15.88
N ALA A 33 21.24 48.06 16.07
CA ALA A 33 20.19 49.04 15.74
C ALA A 33 19.58 48.84 14.34
N LYS A 34 20.42 48.49 13.35
CA LYS A 34 20.01 48.24 11.95
C LYS A 34 18.97 47.13 11.76
N TYR A 35 18.80 46.21 12.73
CA TYR A 35 17.85 45.10 12.64
C TYR A 35 16.52 45.35 13.35
N HIS A 36 16.35 46.46 14.08
CA HIS A 36 15.16 46.66 14.92
C HIS A 36 13.87 46.79 14.10
N GLU A 37 13.89 47.55 13.00
CA GLU A 37 12.72 47.67 12.11
C GLU A 37 12.39 46.35 11.42
N LEU A 38 13.42 45.60 11.01
CA LEU A 38 13.28 44.26 10.43
C LEU A 38 12.68 43.27 11.42
N LEU A 39 13.13 43.30 12.67
CA LEU A 39 12.61 42.46 13.75
C LEU A 39 11.12 42.76 14.00
N GLU A 40 10.75 44.04 14.10
CA GLU A 40 9.35 44.44 14.23
C GLU A 40 8.51 43.99 13.02
N HIS A 41 9.08 44.01 11.82
CA HIS A 41 8.41 43.50 10.63
C HIS A 41 8.26 41.97 10.65
N ILE A 42 9.22 41.23 11.19
CA ILE A 42 9.14 39.77 11.31
C ILE A 42 8.05 39.38 12.32
N ILE A 43 8.08 39.93 13.54
CA ILE A 43 7.24 39.44 14.66
C ILE A 43 5.76 39.87 14.59
N ARG A 44 5.41 40.82 13.73
CA ARG A 44 4.02 41.29 13.55
C ARG A 44 3.15 40.22 12.90
N GLN A 45 1.92 40.07 13.39
CA GLN A 45 1.02 39.02 12.91
C GLN A 45 0.56 39.27 11.47
N GLU A 46 0.33 40.53 11.11
CA GLU A 46 -0.18 40.94 9.79
C GLU A 46 0.83 40.74 8.67
N THR A 47 2.13 40.73 8.99
CA THR A 47 3.23 40.64 8.03
C THR A 47 3.76 39.22 7.85
N LYS A 48 3.33 38.25 8.65
CA LYS A 48 3.82 36.85 8.60
C LYS A 48 3.74 36.24 7.22
N GLY A 49 2.64 36.45 6.48
CA GLY A 49 2.50 35.93 5.12
C GLY A 49 3.48 36.57 4.14
N GLU A 50 3.70 37.88 4.25
CA GLU A 50 4.67 38.60 3.41
C GLU A 50 6.10 38.16 3.71
N VAL A 51 6.45 38.06 4.99
CA VAL A 51 7.76 37.59 5.47
C VAL A 51 7.98 36.15 5.00
N SER A 52 6.99 35.27 5.16
CA SER A 52 7.08 33.87 4.72
C SER A 52 7.38 33.76 3.23
N ARG A 53 6.67 34.53 2.41
CA ARG A 53 6.87 34.58 0.96
C ARG A 53 8.24 35.12 0.59
N LYS A 54 8.66 36.26 1.16
CA LYS A 54 9.94 36.90 0.85
C LYS A 54 11.13 36.03 1.27
N VAL A 55 11.13 35.54 2.51
CA VAL A 55 12.18 34.66 3.02
C VAL A 55 12.22 33.36 2.22
N GLY A 56 11.07 32.75 1.96
CA GLY A 56 10.99 31.53 1.14
C GLY A 56 11.58 31.70 -0.26
N LEU A 57 11.25 32.79 -0.95
CA LEU A 57 11.79 33.10 -2.28
C LEU A 57 13.31 33.32 -2.27
N LEU A 58 13.83 34.03 -1.27
CA LEU A 58 15.26 34.31 -1.16
C LEU A 58 16.05 33.04 -0.77
N LEU A 59 15.48 32.19 0.08
CA LEU A 59 16.05 30.88 0.40
C LEU A 59 16.05 29.97 -0.82
N SER A 60 14.98 29.93 -1.62
CA SER A 60 14.94 29.11 -2.83
C SER A 60 15.99 29.56 -3.84
N ALA A 61 16.17 30.87 -4.03
CA ALA A 61 17.21 31.42 -4.90
C ALA A 61 18.62 31.07 -4.40
N SER A 62 18.87 31.20 -3.09
CA SER A 62 20.16 30.84 -2.46
C SER A 62 20.47 29.36 -2.63
N LEU A 63 19.50 28.47 -2.36
CA LEU A 63 19.67 27.03 -2.53
C LEU A 63 19.90 26.64 -4.00
N ALA A 64 19.16 27.27 -4.92
CA ALA A 64 19.33 27.05 -6.36
C ALA A 64 20.76 27.38 -6.84
N MET A 65 21.37 28.44 -6.30
CA MET A 65 22.75 28.81 -6.61
C MET A 65 23.81 27.88 -6.01
N LYS A 66 23.49 27.19 -4.90
CA LYS A 66 24.43 26.29 -4.21
C LYS A 66 24.63 24.93 -4.88
N GLY A 67 23.80 24.57 -5.86
CA GLY A 67 23.97 23.32 -6.60
C GLY A 67 23.95 22.08 -5.69
N ASP A 68 25.06 21.33 -5.64
CA ASP A 68 25.18 20.12 -4.81
C ASP A 68 25.21 20.42 -3.31
N ASP A 69 25.73 21.57 -2.90
CA ASP A 69 25.81 21.98 -1.48
C ASP A 69 24.46 22.39 -0.90
N ALA A 70 23.45 22.60 -1.76
CA ALA A 70 22.09 22.93 -1.35
C ALA A 70 21.51 21.88 -0.40
N ARG A 71 21.87 20.61 -0.59
CA ARG A 71 21.42 19.49 0.24
C ARG A 71 21.87 19.66 1.70
N PHE A 72 23.15 19.95 1.90
CA PHE A 72 23.73 20.15 3.24
C PHE A 72 23.17 21.41 3.89
N ALA A 73 23.16 22.52 3.16
CA ALA A 73 22.64 23.78 3.65
C ALA A 73 21.18 23.68 4.10
N LEU A 74 20.32 23.04 3.29
CA LEU A 74 18.92 22.84 3.65
C LEU A 74 18.77 21.87 4.83
N GLY A 75 19.59 20.81 4.90
CA GLY A 75 19.54 19.83 5.99
C GLY A 75 19.82 20.44 7.36
N GLU A 76 20.69 21.44 7.43
CA GLU A 76 21.01 22.16 8.68
C GLU A 76 19.88 23.08 9.13
N ILE A 77 19.26 23.81 8.20
CA ILE A 77 18.30 24.88 8.54
C ILE A 77 16.83 24.44 8.55
N ALA A 78 16.44 23.44 7.74
CA ALA A 78 15.05 23.02 7.61
C ALA A 78 14.36 22.62 8.93
N PRO A 79 14.99 21.91 9.88
CA PRO A 79 14.34 21.53 11.14
C PRO A 79 13.94 22.75 11.99
N TYR A 80 14.78 23.79 11.99
CA TYR A 80 14.52 25.03 12.74
C TYR A 80 13.39 25.82 12.11
N ILE A 81 13.41 25.98 10.78
CA ILE A 81 12.33 26.65 10.06
C ILE A 81 11.01 25.90 10.25
N LEU A 82 11.01 24.57 10.15
CA LEU A 82 9.80 23.75 10.34
C LEU A 82 9.17 23.97 11.73
N THR A 83 10.01 24.08 12.76
CA THR A 83 9.55 24.32 14.13
C THR A 83 8.89 25.70 14.25
N VAL A 84 9.50 26.73 13.66
CA VAL A 84 8.94 28.09 13.66
C VAL A 84 7.68 28.20 12.80
N ASP A 85 7.67 27.59 11.62
CA ASP A 85 6.50 27.53 10.73
C ASP A 85 5.28 26.98 11.50
N VAL A 86 5.44 25.84 12.17
CA VAL A 86 4.36 25.17 12.90
C VAL A 86 3.95 25.91 14.16
N GLN A 87 4.91 26.33 15.01
CA GLN A 87 4.58 26.90 16.31
C GLN A 87 4.19 28.39 16.24
N CYS A 88 4.76 29.12 15.28
CA CYS A 88 4.55 30.56 15.15
C CYS A 88 3.62 30.91 13.97
N GLY A 89 3.19 29.95 13.16
CA GLY A 89 2.26 30.14 12.05
C GLY A 89 2.89 30.86 10.86
N TYR A 90 4.10 30.46 10.48
CA TYR A 90 4.75 30.87 9.23
C TYR A 90 4.64 29.76 8.17
N ASP A 91 4.87 30.12 6.91
CA ASP A 91 4.80 29.23 5.74
C ASP A 91 6.09 29.30 4.90
N VAL A 92 7.25 29.53 5.53
CA VAL A 92 8.51 29.76 4.80
C VAL A 92 8.90 28.54 3.97
N LEU A 93 8.83 27.33 4.53
CA LEU A 93 9.19 26.11 3.80
C LEU A 93 8.28 25.89 2.60
N ARG A 94 6.99 26.18 2.74
CA ARG A 94 6.02 26.05 1.65
C ARG A 94 6.34 27.01 0.51
N HIS A 95 6.60 28.29 0.82
CA HIS A 95 6.95 29.28 -0.19
C HIS A 95 8.31 29.02 -0.83
N MET A 96 9.28 28.52 -0.07
CA MET A 96 10.57 28.05 -0.60
C MET A 96 10.37 26.93 -1.61
N CYS A 97 9.62 25.88 -1.25
CA CYS A 97 9.36 24.75 -2.14
C CYS A 97 8.63 25.16 -3.42
N ALA A 98 7.61 26.02 -3.32
CA ALA A 98 6.86 26.54 -4.47
C ALA A 98 7.72 27.36 -5.44
N SER A 99 8.81 27.96 -4.94
CA SER A 99 9.69 28.87 -5.67
C SER A 99 11.00 28.20 -6.11
N LEU A 100 11.21 26.92 -5.80
CA LEU A 100 12.39 26.19 -6.24
C LEU A 100 12.29 25.85 -7.74
N PRO A 101 13.38 26.01 -8.51
CA PRO A 101 13.44 25.56 -9.88
C PRO A 101 13.52 24.03 -9.94
N GLU A 102 13.01 23.44 -11.04
CA GLU A 102 12.89 21.98 -11.22
C GLU A 102 14.20 21.23 -10.98
N TYR A 103 15.34 21.77 -11.44
CA TYR A 103 16.66 21.14 -11.27
C TYR A 103 17.11 21.02 -9.80
N ALA A 104 16.57 21.86 -8.91
CA ALA A 104 16.89 21.87 -7.48
C ALA A 104 15.81 21.16 -6.64
N SER A 105 14.56 21.09 -7.14
CA SER A 105 13.42 20.52 -6.44
C SER A 105 13.64 19.07 -6.00
N ALA A 106 14.22 18.22 -6.84
CA ALA A 106 14.44 16.81 -6.51
C ALA A 106 15.39 16.64 -5.30
N LYS A 107 16.53 17.34 -5.31
CA LYS A 107 17.52 17.28 -4.21
C LYS A 107 16.96 17.84 -2.91
N CYS A 108 16.22 18.95 -2.98
CA CYS A 108 15.56 19.52 -1.81
C CYS A 108 14.46 18.59 -1.29
N GLY A 109 13.71 17.94 -2.19
CA GLY A 109 12.72 16.92 -1.86
C GLY A 109 13.30 15.74 -1.07
N GLU A 110 14.50 15.27 -1.41
CA GLU A 110 15.18 14.22 -0.65
C GLU A 110 15.52 14.62 0.79
N VAL A 111 15.95 15.88 1.01
CA VAL A 111 16.24 16.40 2.34
C VAL A 111 14.97 16.48 3.18
N LEU A 112 13.91 17.08 2.61
CA LEU A 112 12.64 17.22 3.30
C LEU A 112 12.02 15.84 3.57
N LEU A 113 12.11 14.89 2.65
CA LEU A 113 11.70 13.51 2.87
C LEU A 113 12.48 12.86 4.03
N SER A 114 13.80 13.07 4.09
CA SER A 114 14.64 12.53 5.17
C SER A 114 14.22 13.07 6.54
N LEU A 115 13.89 14.37 6.61
CA LEU A 115 13.34 14.99 7.81
C LEU A 115 11.96 14.41 8.17
N ALA A 116 11.10 14.19 7.17
CA ALA A 116 9.77 13.60 7.34
C ALA A 116 9.85 12.20 7.98
N ILE A 117 10.76 11.37 7.45
CA ILE A 117 11.00 10.01 7.94
C ILE A 117 11.58 10.04 9.36
N ALA A 118 12.46 11.00 9.67
CA ALA A 118 13.01 11.16 11.01
C ALA A 118 11.91 11.51 12.05
N ILE A 119 11.01 12.42 11.70
CA ILE A 119 9.85 12.79 12.53
C ILE A 119 8.93 11.58 12.74
N GLU A 120 8.57 10.87 11.67
CA GLU A 120 7.73 9.67 11.73
C GLU A 120 8.32 8.58 12.63
N LYS A 121 9.64 8.34 12.54
CA LYS A 121 10.34 7.42 13.45
C LYS A 121 10.26 7.90 14.91
N GLY A 122 10.38 9.20 15.15
CA GLY A 122 10.21 9.81 16.47
C GLY A 122 8.81 9.56 17.05
N ILE A 123 7.77 9.76 16.23
CA ILE A 123 6.36 9.50 16.58
C ILE A 123 6.18 8.03 16.97
N LYS A 124 6.76 7.09 16.20
CA LYS A 124 6.70 5.65 16.50
C LYS A 124 7.34 5.29 17.84
N LEU A 125 8.45 5.93 18.20
CA LEU A 125 9.17 5.71 19.46
C LEU A 125 8.48 6.35 20.70
N GLY A 126 7.21 6.71 20.59
CA GLY A 126 6.41 7.22 21.72
C GLY A 126 6.41 8.74 21.86
N ARG A 127 7.07 9.49 20.96
CA ARG A 127 6.95 10.96 20.88
C ARG A 127 5.71 11.38 20.11
N LYS A 128 4.56 10.75 20.38
CA LYS A 128 3.27 11.10 19.76
C LYS A 128 2.73 12.40 20.37
N SER A 129 3.43 13.50 20.17
CA SER A 129 2.87 14.82 20.46
C SER A 129 2.07 15.31 19.24
N GLN A 130 1.01 16.06 19.49
CA GLN A 130 0.23 16.75 18.46
C GLN A 130 1.12 17.68 17.59
N GLU A 131 2.22 18.13 18.17
CA GLU A 131 3.21 18.96 17.51
C GLU A 131 3.98 18.19 16.42
N GLU A 132 4.46 16.97 16.68
CA GLU A 132 5.19 16.18 15.68
C GLU A 132 4.28 15.78 14.50
N ILE A 133 3.01 15.50 14.75
CA ILE A 133 2.01 15.27 13.69
C ILE A 133 1.82 16.55 12.86
N SER A 134 1.69 17.71 13.51
CA SER A 134 1.58 19.01 12.83
C SER A 134 2.80 19.32 11.97
N LYS A 135 4.02 19.04 12.47
CA LYS A 135 5.28 19.14 11.69
C LYS A 135 5.26 18.25 10.47
N LEU A 136 4.83 17.00 10.61
CA LEU A 136 4.78 16.06 9.50
C LEU A 136 3.79 16.51 8.41
N ARG A 137 2.60 16.98 8.81
CA ARG A 137 1.59 17.53 7.87
C ARG A 137 2.09 18.77 7.15
N HIS A 138 2.69 19.72 7.88
CA HIS A 138 3.24 20.95 7.30
C HIS A 138 4.33 20.65 6.28
N LEU A 139 5.20 19.70 6.61
CA LEU A 139 6.27 19.27 5.72
C LEU A 139 5.74 18.61 4.45
N ILE A 140 4.70 17.78 4.52
CA ILE A 140 4.06 17.20 3.33
C ILE A 140 3.40 18.28 2.47
N CYS A 141 2.75 19.27 3.09
CA CYS A 141 2.21 20.41 2.37
C CYS A 141 3.33 21.17 1.63
N ALA A 142 4.46 21.44 2.30
CA ALA A 142 5.61 22.09 1.68
C ALA A 142 6.18 21.25 0.52
N VAL A 143 6.41 19.96 0.73
CA VAL A 143 6.92 19.02 -0.28
C VAL A 143 5.99 18.94 -1.49
N SER A 144 4.67 19.02 -1.29
CA SER A 144 3.71 19.05 -2.40
C SER A 144 3.80 20.30 -3.27
N CYS A 145 4.44 21.37 -2.79
CA CYS A 145 4.67 22.56 -3.60
C CYS A 145 5.88 22.43 -4.55
N LEU A 146 6.68 21.36 -4.44
CA LEU A 146 7.83 21.15 -5.31
C LEU A 146 7.40 20.85 -6.76
N ARG A 147 8.12 21.44 -7.71
CA ARG A 147 8.00 21.11 -9.13
C ARG A 147 8.86 19.90 -9.43
N LEU A 148 8.24 18.72 -9.47
CA LEU A 148 8.90 17.44 -9.69
C LEU A 148 8.47 16.87 -11.04
N ASP A 149 9.43 16.28 -11.76
CA ASP A 149 9.08 15.43 -12.88
C ASP A 149 8.38 14.15 -12.40
N ALA A 150 7.74 13.43 -13.33
CA ALA A 150 6.99 12.21 -13.03
C ALA A 150 7.83 11.16 -12.27
N LYS A 151 9.12 11.01 -12.62
CA LYS A 151 10.00 10.01 -12.01
C LYS A 151 10.36 10.36 -10.58
N ALA A 152 10.71 11.63 -10.33
CA ALA A 152 11.01 12.15 -9.01
C ALA A 152 9.77 12.12 -8.10
N ARG A 153 8.60 12.47 -8.64
CA ARG A 153 7.31 12.40 -7.95
C ARG A 153 6.94 10.97 -7.56
N SER A 154 6.98 10.00 -8.47
CA SER A 154 6.73 8.59 -8.16
C SER A 154 7.67 8.06 -7.07
N ARG A 155 8.96 8.38 -7.14
CA ARG A 155 9.95 7.98 -6.11
C ARG A 155 9.63 8.57 -4.76
N LEU A 156 9.29 9.85 -4.71
CA LEU A 156 8.94 10.54 -3.47
C LEU A 156 7.65 9.98 -2.86
N PHE A 157 6.62 9.77 -3.68
CA PHE A 157 5.38 9.13 -3.27
C PHE A 157 5.64 7.73 -2.69
N LEU A 158 6.40 6.89 -3.39
CA LEU A 158 6.79 5.56 -2.91
C LEU A 158 7.51 5.63 -1.58
N ALA A 159 8.52 6.50 -1.47
CA ALA A 159 9.29 6.63 -0.25
C ALA A 159 8.42 7.08 0.93
N LEU A 160 7.51 8.04 0.74
CA LEU A 160 6.57 8.44 1.78
C LEU A 160 5.67 7.27 2.21
N VAL A 161 5.01 6.61 1.26
CA VAL A 161 4.05 5.53 1.57
C VAL A 161 4.71 4.31 2.21
N GLN A 162 5.93 3.99 1.79
CA GLN A 162 6.65 2.83 2.32
C GLN A 162 7.21 3.08 3.72
N ASN A 163 7.64 4.31 4.02
CA ASN A 163 8.27 4.64 5.31
C ASN A 163 7.28 5.09 6.38
N PHE A 164 6.05 5.48 6.01
CA PHE A 164 5.07 6.02 6.95
C PHE A 164 4.15 4.91 7.46
N GLU A 165 3.79 5.00 8.73
CA GLU A 165 2.83 4.15 9.44
C GLU A 165 1.61 4.97 9.91
N THR A 166 1.75 6.28 10.08
CA THR A 166 0.69 7.19 10.51
C THR A 166 -0.38 7.38 9.42
N CYS A 167 -1.52 6.71 9.56
CA CYS A 167 -2.62 6.69 8.58
C CYS A 167 -3.23 8.05 8.26
N GLU A 168 -3.26 8.98 9.23
CA GLU A 168 -3.88 10.30 9.06
C GLU A 168 -3.19 11.14 7.99
N VAL A 169 -1.89 10.96 7.85
CA VAL A 169 -1.04 11.73 6.94
C VAL A 169 -1.21 11.29 5.48
N PHE A 170 -1.68 10.05 5.26
CA PHE A 170 -1.96 9.58 3.90
C PHE A 170 -3.14 10.30 3.28
N GLN A 171 -4.14 10.71 4.07
CA GLN A 171 -5.28 11.48 3.56
C GLN A 171 -4.82 12.81 2.94
N ASP A 172 -3.84 13.45 3.59
CA ASP A 172 -3.26 14.70 3.08
C ASP A 172 -2.51 14.46 1.76
N ILE A 173 -1.78 13.34 1.64
CA ILE A 173 -1.07 12.98 0.40
C ILE A 173 -2.06 12.75 -0.76
N LEU A 174 -3.22 12.11 -0.52
CA LEU A 174 -4.19 11.77 -1.58
C LEU A 174 -4.67 12.98 -2.38
N LEU A 175 -4.77 14.15 -1.76
CA LEU A 175 -5.29 15.37 -2.38
C LEU A 175 -4.18 16.31 -2.87
N THR A 176 -2.92 15.92 -2.71
CA THR A 176 -1.77 16.72 -3.15
C THR A 176 -1.30 16.33 -4.56
N SER A 177 -0.38 17.13 -5.08
CA SER A 177 0.41 16.89 -6.29
C SER A 177 1.47 15.78 -6.13
N ILE A 178 1.69 15.27 -4.92
CA ILE A 178 2.62 14.15 -4.69
C ILE A 178 2.00 12.84 -5.19
N TYR A 179 0.68 12.72 -5.12
CA TYR A 179 -0.03 11.55 -5.64
C TYR A 179 0.22 11.41 -7.15
N PRO A 180 0.44 10.18 -7.67
CA PRO A 180 0.70 9.95 -9.09
C PRO A 180 -0.37 10.58 -9.99
N GLU A 181 0.06 11.42 -10.93
CA GLU A 181 -0.87 12.15 -11.82
C GLU A 181 -1.34 11.31 -13.00
N THR A 182 -0.51 10.35 -13.42
CA THR A 182 -0.77 9.53 -14.60
C THR A 182 -0.89 8.05 -14.27
N ALA A 183 -1.62 7.31 -15.09
CA ALA A 183 -1.73 5.86 -14.94
C ALA A 183 -0.35 5.17 -15.03
N LYS A 184 0.58 5.73 -15.80
CA LYS A 184 1.95 5.24 -15.92
C LYS A 184 2.73 5.41 -14.61
N GLU A 185 2.65 6.58 -13.97
CA GLU A 185 3.29 6.80 -12.67
C GLU A 185 2.71 5.90 -11.58
N ALA A 186 1.39 5.74 -11.56
CA ALA A 186 0.72 4.85 -10.61
C ALA A 186 1.09 3.38 -10.86
N LEU A 187 1.25 2.97 -12.12
CA LEU A 187 1.76 1.65 -12.49
C LEU A 187 3.19 1.43 -11.97
N ASP A 188 4.10 2.38 -12.24
CA ASP A 188 5.50 2.31 -11.77
C ASP A 188 5.56 2.18 -10.25
N CYS A 189 4.69 2.92 -9.55
CA CYS A 189 4.53 2.83 -8.10
C CYS A 189 3.97 1.48 -7.64
N LEU A 190 2.99 0.89 -8.32
CA LEU A 190 2.45 -0.42 -7.95
C LEU A 190 3.48 -1.54 -8.12
N LEU A 191 4.24 -1.51 -9.21
CA LEU A 191 5.25 -2.54 -9.51
C LEU A 191 6.46 -2.44 -8.57
N SER A 192 6.84 -1.23 -8.14
CA SER A 192 7.98 -1.01 -7.24
C SER A 192 7.59 -0.96 -5.75
N GLY A 193 6.29 -0.93 -5.47
CA GLY A 193 5.72 -0.62 -4.17
C GLY A 193 5.39 -1.84 -3.31
N ASN A 194 5.08 -1.60 -2.03
CA ASN A 194 4.52 -2.62 -1.14
C ASN A 194 2.99 -2.52 -1.08
N ASN A 195 2.34 -3.38 -0.27
CA ASN A 195 0.88 -3.39 -0.15
C ASN A 195 0.27 -2.06 0.34
N LYS A 196 1.03 -1.23 1.07
CA LYS A 196 0.55 0.10 1.49
C LYS A 196 0.33 1.01 0.28
N VAL A 197 1.20 0.93 -0.74
CA VAL A 197 1.08 1.70 -1.99
C VAL A 197 -0.25 1.39 -2.68
N ALA A 198 -0.59 0.11 -2.78
CA ALA A 198 -1.87 -0.32 -3.34
C ALA A 198 -3.07 0.23 -2.54
N SER A 199 -3.00 0.22 -1.20
CA SER A 199 -4.03 0.79 -0.31
C SER A 199 -4.21 2.30 -0.51
N VAL A 200 -3.12 3.06 -0.58
CA VAL A 200 -3.14 4.51 -0.81
C VAL A 200 -3.70 4.83 -2.20
N LEU A 201 -3.29 4.09 -3.24
CA LEU A 201 -3.85 4.27 -4.59
C LEU A 201 -5.36 3.96 -4.66
N MET A 202 -5.84 2.94 -3.94
CA MET A 202 -7.28 2.69 -3.79
C MET A 202 -7.99 3.81 -3.02
N GLY A 203 -7.33 4.43 -2.04
CA GLY A 203 -7.83 5.63 -1.36
C GLY A 203 -8.01 6.79 -2.33
N GLY A 204 -7.00 7.05 -3.16
CA GLY A 204 -7.05 8.08 -4.20
C GLY A 204 -8.14 7.82 -5.23
N ALA A 205 -8.34 6.57 -5.63
CA ALA A 205 -9.42 6.17 -6.55
C ALA A 205 -10.82 6.51 -6.03
N LYS A 206 -11.02 6.51 -4.71
CA LYS A 206 -12.31 6.84 -4.07
C LYS A 206 -12.53 8.34 -3.93
N GLN A 207 -11.47 9.09 -3.64
CA GLN A 207 -11.59 10.48 -3.19
C GLN A 207 -11.29 11.52 -4.27
N ARG A 208 -10.43 11.20 -5.25
CA ARG A 208 -10.01 12.18 -6.26
C ARG A 208 -11.06 12.31 -7.38
N PRO A 209 -11.21 13.51 -7.97
CA PRO A 209 -11.90 13.67 -9.25
C PRO A 209 -11.28 12.73 -10.29
N ASN A 210 -12.09 12.01 -11.05
CA ASN A 210 -11.66 11.00 -12.03
C ASN A 210 -10.83 9.82 -11.48
N GLY A 211 -10.70 9.69 -10.16
CA GLY A 211 -9.84 8.66 -9.54
C GLY A 211 -10.24 7.23 -9.94
N LYS A 212 -11.54 6.95 -10.11
CA LYS A 212 -12.04 5.63 -10.55
C LYS A 212 -11.62 5.28 -11.98
N SER A 213 -11.71 6.23 -12.92
CA SER A 213 -11.28 5.99 -14.31
C SER A 213 -9.77 5.83 -14.41
N GLU A 214 -9.00 6.64 -13.67
CA GLU A 214 -7.54 6.51 -13.59
C GLU A 214 -7.14 5.17 -13.00
N PHE A 215 -7.78 4.76 -11.90
CA PHE A 215 -7.57 3.47 -11.27
C PHE A 215 -7.83 2.32 -12.25
N TYR A 216 -8.94 2.36 -13.00
CA TYR A 216 -9.22 1.34 -14.01
C TYR A 216 -8.16 1.29 -15.11
N ALA A 217 -7.67 2.45 -15.57
CA ALA A 217 -6.58 2.51 -16.54
C ALA A 217 -5.28 1.88 -15.99
N VAL A 218 -4.98 2.09 -14.71
CA VAL A 218 -3.83 1.48 -14.02
C VAL A 218 -3.99 -0.04 -13.91
N CYS A 219 -5.16 -0.53 -13.48
CA CYS A 219 -5.43 -1.96 -13.38
C CYS A 219 -5.32 -2.66 -14.74
N LYS A 220 -5.74 -2.00 -15.82
CA LYS A 220 -5.57 -2.51 -17.17
C LYS A 220 -4.09 -2.52 -17.58
N ALA A 221 -3.37 -1.42 -17.35
CA ALA A 221 -1.97 -1.30 -17.72
C ALA A 221 -1.07 -2.31 -17.00
N VAL A 222 -1.33 -2.60 -15.71
CA VAL A 222 -0.52 -3.58 -14.96
C VAL A 222 -0.68 -4.99 -15.53
N MET A 223 -1.90 -5.39 -15.90
CA MET A 223 -2.16 -6.67 -16.54
C MET A 223 -1.55 -6.77 -17.95
N GLU A 224 -1.31 -5.65 -18.63
CA GLU A 224 -0.70 -5.62 -19.96
C GLU A 224 0.83 -5.66 -19.91
N VAL A 225 1.45 -4.97 -18.95
CA VAL A 225 2.91 -4.84 -18.84
C VAL A 225 3.54 -6.02 -18.11
N ALA A 226 2.91 -6.47 -17.01
CA ALA A 226 3.45 -7.50 -16.13
C ALA A 226 2.29 -8.37 -15.61
N PRO A 227 1.78 -9.32 -16.41
CA PRO A 227 0.54 -10.05 -16.11
C PRO A 227 0.57 -10.80 -14.78
N MET A 228 1.70 -11.41 -14.41
CA MET A 228 1.83 -12.11 -13.13
C MET A 228 1.84 -11.11 -11.97
N GLU A 229 2.79 -10.17 -11.96
CA GLU A 229 2.96 -9.19 -10.89
C GLU A 229 1.68 -8.37 -10.72
N GLY A 230 1.06 -7.99 -11.84
CA GLY A 230 -0.22 -7.33 -11.91
C GLY A 230 -1.34 -8.16 -11.27
N LEU A 231 -1.50 -9.42 -11.67
CA LEU A 231 -2.50 -10.31 -11.07
C LEU A 231 -2.29 -10.47 -9.56
N SER A 232 -1.03 -10.60 -9.12
CA SER A 232 -0.65 -10.69 -7.71
C SER A 232 -1.03 -9.45 -6.91
N VAL A 233 -0.71 -8.25 -7.43
CA VAL A 233 -1.05 -6.97 -6.79
C VAL A 233 -2.56 -6.76 -6.78
N LEU A 234 -3.23 -6.97 -7.91
CA LEU A 234 -4.68 -6.81 -8.05
C LEU A 234 -5.46 -7.81 -7.20
N GLY A 235 -4.97 -9.04 -7.05
CA GLY A 235 -5.55 -10.05 -6.16
C GLY A 235 -5.61 -9.59 -4.71
N ARG A 236 -4.49 -9.03 -4.20
CA ARG A 236 -4.42 -8.48 -2.84
C ARG A 236 -5.35 -7.28 -2.67
N MET A 237 -5.41 -6.39 -3.66
CA MET A 237 -6.32 -5.24 -3.67
C MET A 237 -7.78 -5.70 -3.64
N TYR A 238 -8.14 -6.68 -4.48
CA TYR A 238 -9.49 -7.24 -4.56
C TYR A 238 -9.95 -7.81 -3.21
N GLN A 239 -9.08 -8.58 -2.54
CA GLN A 239 -9.35 -9.15 -1.22
C GLN A 239 -9.56 -8.05 -0.15
N SER A 240 -8.72 -7.00 -0.16
CA SER A 240 -8.84 -5.89 0.80
C SER A 240 -10.17 -5.10 0.68
N LEU A 241 -10.80 -5.15 -0.50
CA LEU A 241 -12.08 -4.49 -0.76
C LEU A 241 -13.30 -5.33 -0.34
N GLY A 242 -13.12 -6.63 -0.03
CA GLY A 242 -14.22 -7.59 0.21
C GLY A 242 -15.15 -7.27 1.37
N LYS A 243 -14.73 -6.41 2.30
CA LYS A 243 -15.52 -5.97 3.46
C LYS A 243 -16.16 -4.58 3.29
N GLY A 244 -16.03 -3.95 2.12
CA GLY A 244 -16.43 -2.55 1.91
C GLY A 244 -17.85 -2.33 1.37
N GLY A 245 -18.32 -1.08 1.46
CA GLY A 245 -19.61 -0.62 0.92
C GLY A 245 -19.66 -0.52 -0.62
N GLY A 246 -20.66 0.17 -1.16
CA GLY A 246 -20.92 0.24 -2.61
C GLY A 246 -19.73 0.69 -3.47
N GLU A 247 -18.91 1.61 -2.96
CA GLU A 247 -17.71 2.07 -3.66
C GLU A 247 -16.63 0.98 -3.78
N ALA A 248 -16.47 0.14 -2.75
CA ALA A 248 -15.53 -0.96 -2.80
C ALA A 248 -15.94 -1.99 -3.86
N ARG A 249 -17.25 -2.25 -4.00
CA ARG A 249 -17.78 -3.11 -5.05
C ARG A 249 -17.52 -2.58 -6.46
N ALA A 250 -17.59 -1.25 -6.65
CA ALA A 250 -17.28 -0.61 -7.92
C ALA A 250 -15.79 -0.82 -8.29
N LEU A 251 -14.87 -0.60 -7.35
CA LEU A 251 -13.44 -0.85 -7.57
C LEU A 251 -13.16 -2.34 -7.82
N GLN A 252 -13.82 -3.25 -7.10
CA GLN A 252 -13.74 -4.69 -7.37
C GLN A 252 -14.23 -5.04 -8.78
N ALA A 253 -15.28 -4.39 -9.29
CA ALA A 253 -15.71 -4.59 -10.67
C ALA A 253 -14.65 -4.14 -11.69
N MET A 254 -13.98 -3.01 -11.45
CA MET A 254 -12.89 -2.51 -12.30
C MET A 254 -11.69 -3.45 -12.31
N ILE A 255 -11.30 -3.99 -11.14
CA ILE A 255 -10.24 -4.99 -11.04
C ILE A 255 -10.61 -6.24 -11.85
N ARG A 256 -11.82 -6.79 -11.64
CA ARG A 256 -12.32 -7.98 -12.37
C ARG A 256 -12.33 -7.76 -13.88
N ALA A 257 -12.83 -6.61 -14.34
CA ALA A 257 -12.86 -6.26 -15.76
C ALA A 257 -11.44 -6.16 -16.34
N SER A 258 -10.50 -5.58 -15.60
CA SER A 258 -9.10 -5.46 -16.05
C SER A 258 -8.41 -6.81 -16.17
N VAL A 259 -8.61 -7.69 -15.18
CA VAL A 259 -8.09 -9.07 -15.25
C VAL A 259 -8.72 -9.82 -16.40
N TYR A 260 -10.04 -9.75 -16.58
CA TYR A 260 -10.72 -10.39 -17.69
C TYR A 260 -10.14 -9.96 -19.05
N ILE A 261 -9.98 -8.66 -19.29
CA ILE A 261 -9.37 -8.13 -20.53
C ILE A 261 -7.91 -8.61 -20.69
N GLY A 262 -7.15 -8.65 -19.59
CA GLY A 262 -5.79 -9.20 -19.59
C GLY A 262 -5.77 -10.68 -20.00
N MET A 263 -6.70 -11.47 -19.46
CA MET A 263 -6.84 -12.89 -19.79
C MET A 263 -7.24 -13.11 -21.26
N GLU A 264 -8.16 -12.31 -21.80
CA GLU A 264 -8.51 -12.37 -23.22
C GLU A 264 -7.29 -12.13 -24.12
N LYS A 265 -6.39 -11.22 -23.73
CA LYS A 265 -5.14 -10.98 -24.46
C LYS A 265 -4.16 -12.16 -24.37
N VAL A 266 -4.00 -12.74 -23.19
CA VAL A 266 -3.17 -13.95 -22.97
C VAL A 266 -3.66 -15.08 -23.88
N ILE A 267 -4.98 -15.33 -23.87
CA ILE A 267 -5.64 -16.33 -24.70
C ILE A 267 -5.46 -16.04 -26.19
N LYS A 268 -5.72 -14.80 -26.62
CA LYS A 268 -5.59 -14.39 -28.03
C LYS A 268 -4.17 -14.56 -28.55
N ASN A 269 -3.16 -14.37 -27.70
CA ASN A 269 -1.76 -14.56 -28.04
C ASN A 269 -1.32 -16.04 -28.00
N GLY A 270 -2.22 -16.97 -27.63
CA GLY A 270 -1.94 -18.39 -27.56
C GLY A 270 -0.94 -18.76 -26.45
N LEU A 271 -0.81 -17.92 -25.43
CA LEU A 271 0.14 -18.13 -24.34
C LEU A 271 -0.44 -19.11 -23.32
N ASP A 272 0.40 -20.00 -22.82
CA ASP A 272 0.04 -20.95 -21.79
C ASP A 272 -0.05 -20.29 -20.40
N PHE A 273 -1.05 -20.67 -19.59
CA PHE A 273 -1.28 -20.05 -18.28
C PHE A 273 -0.16 -20.37 -17.28
N GLN A 274 0.41 -21.57 -17.35
CA GLN A 274 1.54 -21.96 -16.50
C GLN A 274 2.80 -21.17 -16.88
N GLU A 275 3.01 -20.88 -18.17
CA GLU A 275 4.11 -20.03 -18.64
C GLU A 275 3.95 -18.56 -18.21
N VAL A 276 2.74 -18.01 -18.30
CA VAL A 276 2.48 -16.59 -18.01
C VAL A 276 2.46 -16.29 -16.51
N PHE A 277 1.80 -17.15 -15.71
CA PHE A 277 1.59 -16.89 -14.29
C PHE A 277 2.56 -17.66 -13.39
N GLY A 278 3.17 -18.73 -13.90
CA GLY A 278 4.16 -19.52 -13.18
C GLY A 278 3.63 -20.19 -11.91
N LYS A 279 4.54 -20.83 -11.18
CA LYS A 279 4.32 -21.29 -9.79
C LYS A 279 5.51 -20.85 -8.92
N PRO A 280 5.25 -20.39 -7.66
CA PRO A 280 3.96 -20.29 -7.01
C PRO A 280 3.18 -19.01 -7.39
N CYS A 281 1.88 -19.15 -7.66
CA CYS A 281 0.94 -18.02 -7.79
C CYS A 281 0.23 -17.81 -6.44
N PRO A 282 0.21 -16.59 -5.86
CA PRO A 282 -0.31 -16.40 -4.51
C PRO A 282 -1.84 -16.57 -4.43
N LEU A 283 -2.35 -17.02 -3.28
CA LEU A 283 -3.78 -17.31 -3.11
C LEU A 283 -4.73 -16.16 -3.53
N PRO A 284 -4.45 -14.87 -3.21
CA PRO A 284 -5.33 -13.77 -3.66
C PRO A 284 -5.38 -13.62 -5.19
N ALA A 285 -4.31 -13.97 -5.90
CA ALA A 285 -4.28 -13.98 -7.36
C ALA A 285 -5.13 -15.13 -7.92
N LEU A 286 -5.00 -16.34 -7.36
CA LEU A 286 -5.83 -17.48 -7.74
C LEU A 286 -7.31 -17.23 -7.49
N ALA A 287 -7.65 -16.63 -6.34
CA ALA A 287 -9.01 -16.24 -6.02
C ALA A 287 -9.55 -15.24 -7.06
N LEU A 288 -8.74 -14.27 -7.48
CA LEU A 288 -9.14 -13.30 -8.51
C LEU A 288 -9.32 -13.96 -9.89
N LEU A 289 -8.47 -14.91 -10.28
CA LEU A 289 -8.67 -15.71 -11.49
C LEU A 289 -9.98 -16.49 -11.44
N SER A 290 -10.29 -17.09 -10.29
CA SER A 290 -11.50 -17.89 -10.11
C SER A 290 -12.79 -17.08 -10.29
N VAL A 291 -12.72 -15.77 -10.01
CA VAL A 291 -13.84 -14.84 -10.15
C VAL A 291 -14.10 -14.46 -11.61
N VAL A 292 -13.08 -14.48 -12.48
CA VAL A 292 -13.25 -14.16 -13.91
C VAL A 292 -13.55 -15.39 -14.77
N LEU A 293 -13.36 -16.61 -14.23
CA LEU A 293 -13.66 -17.88 -14.90
C LEU A 293 -15.00 -17.92 -15.65
N PRO A 294 -16.14 -17.44 -15.08
CA PRO A 294 -17.43 -17.54 -15.76
C PRO A 294 -17.51 -16.79 -17.10
N GLY A 295 -16.65 -15.78 -17.31
CA GLY A 295 -16.61 -15.02 -18.57
C GLY A 295 -15.74 -15.65 -19.66
N ILE A 296 -14.84 -16.58 -19.30
CA ILE A 296 -13.90 -17.18 -20.24
C ILE A 296 -14.61 -18.25 -21.08
N GLN A 297 -14.31 -18.30 -22.38
CA GLN A 297 -14.88 -19.28 -23.32
C GLN A 297 -14.07 -20.58 -23.37
N GLU A 298 -14.72 -21.67 -23.77
CA GLU A 298 -14.04 -22.95 -24.02
C GLU A 298 -13.16 -22.88 -25.28
N PRO A 299 -12.04 -23.63 -25.33
CA PRO A 299 -11.52 -24.58 -24.33
C PRO A 299 -10.69 -23.93 -23.20
N HIS A 300 -10.44 -22.62 -23.28
CA HIS A 300 -9.54 -21.91 -22.37
C HIS A 300 -10.06 -21.85 -20.93
N LYS A 301 -11.38 -21.83 -20.77
CA LYS A 301 -12.02 -21.89 -19.45
C LYS A 301 -11.64 -23.16 -18.69
N THR A 302 -11.72 -24.31 -19.36
CA THR A 302 -11.29 -25.60 -18.79
C THR A 302 -9.81 -25.58 -18.42
N ALA A 303 -8.94 -25.13 -19.33
CA ALA A 303 -7.50 -25.04 -19.04
C ALA A 303 -7.18 -24.12 -17.85
N LEU A 304 -7.89 -23.00 -17.70
CA LEU A 304 -7.71 -22.08 -16.57
C LEU A 304 -8.22 -22.69 -15.25
N CYS A 305 -9.32 -23.45 -15.29
CA CYS A 305 -9.82 -24.19 -14.13
C CYS A 305 -8.78 -25.21 -13.65
N GLU A 306 -8.18 -25.97 -14.57
CA GLU A 306 -7.13 -26.94 -14.26
C GLU A 306 -5.89 -26.27 -13.65
N TYR A 307 -5.45 -25.14 -14.21
CA TYR A 307 -4.35 -24.34 -13.66
C TYR A 307 -4.65 -23.85 -12.24
N VAL A 308 -5.85 -23.28 -12.01
CA VAL A 308 -6.27 -22.79 -10.69
C VAL A 308 -6.32 -23.92 -9.67
N LEU A 309 -6.94 -25.06 -10.02
CA LEU A 309 -7.05 -26.23 -9.14
C LEU A 309 -5.67 -26.81 -8.82
N SER A 310 -4.82 -27.02 -9.82
CA SER A 310 -3.47 -27.52 -9.61
C SER A 310 -2.67 -26.61 -8.67
N THR A 311 -2.72 -25.30 -8.90
CA THR A 311 -1.91 -24.34 -8.14
C THR A 311 -2.44 -24.11 -6.72
N VAL A 312 -3.77 -24.09 -6.51
CA VAL A 312 -4.32 -23.94 -5.15
C VAL A 312 -4.02 -25.15 -4.28
N PHE A 313 -3.97 -26.35 -4.85
CA PHE A 313 -3.55 -27.54 -4.11
C PHE A 313 -2.05 -27.54 -3.83
N ASP A 314 -1.20 -27.04 -4.74
CA ASP A 314 0.22 -26.86 -4.44
C ASP A 314 0.44 -25.87 -3.27
N LEU A 315 -0.36 -24.80 -3.17
CA LEU A 315 -0.33 -23.90 -2.02
C LEU A 315 -0.80 -24.59 -0.72
N LEU A 316 -1.89 -25.37 -0.76
CA LEU A 316 -2.36 -26.13 0.40
C LEU A 316 -1.27 -27.09 0.92
N LYS A 317 -0.54 -27.74 0.00
CA LYS A 317 0.58 -28.65 0.29
C LYS A 317 1.86 -27.96 0.76
N ALA A 318 1.99 -26.65 0.56
CA ALA A 318 3.09 -25.86 1.12
C ALA A 318 2.88 -25.59 2.62
N GLU A 319 1.67 -25.82 3.13
CA GLU A 319 1.30 -25.85 4.55
C GLU A 319 1.48 -24.53 5.32
N ASP A 320 1.51 -23.40 4.61
CA ASP A 320 1.47 -22.06 5.20
C ASP A 320 0.02 -21.56 5.27
N LEU A 321 -0.81 -22.24 6.07
CA LEU A 321 -2.24 -21.97 6.19
C LEU A 321 -2.55 -21.05 7.37
N ALA A 322 -3.25 -19.95 7.10
CA ALA A 322 -3.82 -19.05 8.10
C ALA A 322 -5.35 -19.22 8.19
N SER A 323 -5.91 -19.02 9.39
CA SER A 323 -7.36 -19.10 9.62
C SER A 323 -8.18 -18.16 8.75
N ASP A 324 -7.61 -17.00 8.40
CA ASP A 324 -8.28 -15.96 7.63
C ASP A 324 -8.41 -16.33 6.14
N ASP A 325 -7.67 -17.34 5.68
CA ASP A 325 -7.65 -17.77 4.28
C ASP A 325 -8.64 -18.89 3.97
N ILE A 326 -9.31 -19.46 4.98
CA ILE A 326 -10.20 -20.62 4.82
C ILE A 326 -11.23 -20.40 3.70
N GLN A 327 -11.92 -19.26 3.75
CA GLN A 327 -12.95 -18.93 2.77
C GLN A 327 -12.36 -18.70 1.38
N THR A 328 -11.16 -18.11 1.30
CA THR A 328 -10.48 -17.82 0.03
C THR A 328 -10.05 -19.12 -0.66
N TYR A 329 -9.46 -20.06 0.09
CA TYR A 329 -9.14 -21.41 -0.41
C TYR A 329 -10.40 -22.13 -0.89
N ALA A 330 -11.43 -22.21 -0.04
CA ALA A 330 -12.64 -22.93 -0.37
C ALA A 330 -13.32 -22.36 -1.63
N THR A 331 -13.54 -21.05 -1.68
CA THR A 331 -14.18 -20.37 -2.83
C THR A 331 -13.38 -20.55 -4.12
N THR A 332 -12.05 -20.52 -4.06
CA THR A 332 -11.17 -20.76 -5.21
C THR A 332 -11.32 -22.18 -5.75
N ILE A 333 -11.29 -23.20 -4.87
CA ILE A 333 -11.47 -24.61 -5.24
C ILE A 333 -12.86 -24.86 -5.83
N ILE A 334 -13.90 -24.35 -5.15
CA ILE A 334 -15.30 -24.48 -5.60
C ILE A 334 -15.46 -23.83 -6.98
N ALA A 335 -14.94 -22.62 -7.16
CA ALA A 335 -15.06 -21.90 -8.42
C ALA A 335 -14.33 -22.61 -9.56
N GLY A 336 -13.12 -23.12 -9.35
CA GLY A 336 -12.39 -23.94 -10.33
C GLY A 336 -13.16 -25.21 -10.69
N THR A 337 -13.78 -25.87 -9.71
CA THR A 337 -14.53 -27.12 -9.91
C THR A 337 -15.83 -26.89 -10.68
N VAL A 338 -16.63 -25.90 -10.27
CA VAL A 338 -17.96 -25.63 -10.84
C VAL A 338 -17.88 -25.07 -12.26
N ASN A 339 -16.82 -24.33 -12.57
CA ASN A 339 -16.65 -23.72 -13.88
C ASN A 339 -16.00 -24.65 -14.91
N HIS A 340 -15.45 -25.79 -14.48
CA HIS A 340 -14.85 -26.77 -15.36
C HIS A 340 -15.92 -27.48 -16.20
N SER A 341 -15.67 -27.67 -17.49
CA SER A 341 -16.60 -28.32 -18.42
C SER A 341 -16.84 -29.80 -18.11
N ASP A 342 -15.79 -30.52 -17.69
CA ASP A 342 -15.85 -31.90 -17.22
C ASP A 342 -15.82 -31.95 -15.68
N THR A 343 -16.99 -32.13 -15.07
CA THR A 343 -17.13 -32.18 -13.60
C THR A 343 -16.45 -33.39 -12.98
N ASN A 344 -16.32 -34.50 -13.71
CA ASN A 344 -15.68 -35.73 -13.21
C ASN A 344 -14.17 -35.55 -13.11
N ARG A 345 -13.55 -34.95 -14.15
CA ARG A 345 -12.13 -34.64 -14.16
C ARG A 345 -11.77 -33.63 -13.08
N ALA A 346 -12.49 -32.50 -13.01
CA ALA A 346 -12.27 -31.51 -11.95
C ALA A 346 -12.43 -32.14 -10.57
N GLY A 347 -13.43 -33.00 -10.41
CA GLY A 347 -13.65 -33.71 -9.17
C GLY A 347 -12.55 -34.69 -8.79
N ALA A 348 -11.97 -35.40 -9.76
CA ALA A 348 -10.80 -36.24 -9.54
C ALA A 348 -9.60 -35.42 -9.06
N MET A 349 -9.35 -34.25 -9.66
CA MET A 349 -8.28 -33.34 -9.22
C MET A 349 -8.48 -32.84 -7.80
N VAL A 350 -9.72 -32.50 -7.42
CA VAL A 350 -10.02 -32.09 -6.03
C VAL A 350 -9.80 -33.23 -5.05
N ARG A 351 -10.27 -34.45 -5.37
CA ARG A 351 -10.03 -35.61 -4.52
C ARG A 351 -8.55 -35.90 -4.32
N GLU A 352 -7.80 -35.97 -5.41
CA GLU A 352 -6.36 -36.22 -5.38
C GLU A 352 -5.61 -35.13 -4.60
N GLY A 353 -5.92 -33.86 -4.89
CA GLY A 353 -5.31 -32.71 -4.22
C GLY A 353 -5.57 -32.68 -2.71
N ILE A 354 -6.80 -32.96 -2.27
CA ILE A 354 -7.16 -33.04 -0.85
C ILE A 354 -6.46 -34.23 -0.16
N MET A 355 -6.44 -35.41 -0.79
CA MET A 355 -5.82 -36.60 -0.19
C MET A 355 -4.30 -36.46 -0.08
N ASP A 356 -3.64 -35.88 -1.09
CA ASP A 356 -2.21 -35.58 -1.06
C ASP A 356 -1.87 -34.53 0.02
N ALA A 357 -2.64 -33.42 0.08
CA ALA A 357 -2.48 -32.42 1.13
C ALA A 357 -2.67 -33.03 2.54
N ASN A 358 -3.71 -33.85 2.73
CA ASN A 358 -3.94 -34.56 3.99
C ASN A 358 -2.76 -35.47 4.36
N GLY A 359 -2.25 -36.25 3.40
CA GLY A 359 -1.08 -37.10 3.61
C GLY A 359 0.13 -36.32 4.12
N ARG A 360 0.40 -35.13 3.55
CA ARG A 360 1.49 -34.25 4.01
C ARG A 360 1.28 -33.73 5.43
N PHE A 361 0.08 -33.24 5.74
CA PHE A 361 -0.25 -32.81 7.10
C PHE A 361 -0.10 -33.94 8.12
N GLN A 362 -0.52 -35.17 7.79
CA GLN A 362 -0.36 -36.33 8.66
C GLN A 362 1.11 -36.70 8.88
N VAL A 363 1.91 -36.71 7.82
CA VAL A 363 3.37 -36.92 7.94
C VAL A 363 4.00 -35.84 8.82
N ARG A 364 3.60 -34.58 8.67
CA ARG A 364 4.11 -33.48 9.50
C ARG A 364 3.73 -33.66 10.98
N LEU A 365 2.47 -33.94 11.27
CA LEU A 365 1.99 -34.22 12.64
C LEU A 365 2.76 -35.37 13.30
N LEU A 366 3.09 -36.41 12.54
CA LEU A 366 3.91 -37.53 13.03
C LEU A 366 5.38 -37.13 13.23
N SER A 367 5.93 -36.24 12.39
CA SER A 367 7.34 -35.87 12.41
C SER A 367 7.71 -34.75 13.40
N GLU A 368 6.85 -33.75 13.56
CA GLU A 368 7.07 -32.59 14.45
C GLU A 368 6.62 -32.86 15.89
N GLY A 369 6.05 -34.05 16.14
CA GLY A 369 5.40 -34.37 17.41
C GLY A 369 4.19 -33.47 17.65
N ASP A 370 3.79 -33.32 18.91
CA ASP A 370 2.55 -32.66 19.30
C ASP A 370 2.61 -31.12 19.27
N SER A 371 3.17 -30.57 18.18
CA SER A 371 3.28 -29.14 17.95
C SER A 371 1.90 -28.50 17.78
N GLU A 372 1.57 -27.56 18.65
CA GLU A 372 0.35 -26.76 18.60
C GLU A 372 0.19 -26.05 17.23
N GLN A 373 1.30 -25.65 16.60
CA GLN A 373 1.29 -25.01 15.28
C GLN A 373 0.89 -25.99 14.17
N ALA A 374 1.41 -27.22 14.22
CA ALA A 374 1.06 -28.27 13.25
C ALA A 374 -0.42 -28.67 13.37
N ARG A 375 -0.91 -28.85 14.60
CA ARG A 375 -2.34 -29.09 14.88
C ARG A 375 -3.22 -27.94 14.39
N THR A 376 -2.83 -26.70 14.66
CA THR A 376 -3.56 -25.51 14.21
C THR A 376 -3.69 -25.48 12.68
N ARG A 377 -2.58 -25.67 11.96
CA ARG A 377 -2.59 -25.71 10.49
C ARG A 377 -3.45 -26.84 9.93
N TYR A 378 -3.38 -28.03 10.55
CA TYR A 378 -4.23 -29.16 10.16
C TYR A 378 -5.72 -28.87 10.41
N HIS A 379 -6.07 -28.23 11.53
CA HIS A 379 -7.44 -27.79 11.77
C HIS A 379 -7.92 -26.75 10.74
N VAL A 380 -7.06 -25.81 10.34
CA VAL A 380 -7.38 -24.85 9.25
C VAL A 380 -7.62 -25.60 7.94
N PHE A 381 -6.78 -26.56 7.59
CA PHE A 381 -6.98 -27.43 6.42
C PHE A 381 -8.33 -28.18 6.47
N LEU A 382 -8.65 -28.83 7.59
CA LEU A 382 -9.92 -29.53 7.75
C LEU A 382 -11.12 -28.58 7.55
N ARG A 383 -11.05 -27.35 8.09
CA ARG A 383 -12.09 -26.34 7.88
C ARG A 383 -12.24 -25.92 6.41
N VAL A 384 -11.14 -25.85 5.64
CA VAL A 384 -11.21 -25.63 4.19
C VAL A 384 -11.97 -26.78 3.52
N VAL A 385 -11.64 -28.03 3.86
CA VAL A 385 -12.31 -29.22 3.32
C VAL A 385 -13.80 -29.24 3.68
N GLU A 386 -14.17 -28.84 4.90
CA GLU A 386 -15.57 -28.72 5.34
C GLU A 386 -16.36 -27.73 4.48
N GLU A 387 -15.81 -26.54 4.24
CA GLU A 387 -16.49 -25.51 3.43
C GLU A 387 -16.61 -25.95 1.96
N VAL A 388 -15.58 -26.59 1.40
CA VAL A 388 -15.63 -27.16 0.04
C VAL A 388 -16.69 -28.26 -0.04
N ALA A 389 -16.70 -29.19 0.91
CA ALA A 389 -17.64 -30.30 0.96
C ALA A 389 -19.09 -29.81 1.08
N LYS A 390 -19.34 -28.89 2.00
CA LYS A 390 -20.66 -28.30 2.23
C LYS A 390 -21.23 -27.68 0.95
N GLU A 391 -20.43 -26.91 0.22
CA GLU A 391 -20.88 -26.23 -0.99
C GLU A 391 -21.04 -27.18 -2.18
N LEU A 392 -20.18 -28.19 -2.33
CA LEU A 392 -20.29 -29.16 -3.43
C LEU A 392 -21.43 -30.15 -3.19
N THR A 393 -21.74 -30.53 -1.94
CA THR A 393 -22.94 -31.33 -1.62
C THR A 393 -24.23 -30.56 -1.90
N ARG A 394 -24.25 -29.24 -1.65
CA ARG A 394 -25.38 -28.38 -2.01
C ARG A 394 -25.65 -28.36 -3.52
N ARG A 395 -24.62 -28.58 -4.34
CA ARG A 395 -24.70 -28.60 -5.81
C ARG A 395 -24.77 -30.04 -6.29
N ALA A 396 -25.99 -30.54 -6.50
CA ALA A 396 -26.29 -31.95 -6.82
C ALA A 396 -25.44 -32.57 -7.96
N SER A 397 -24.99 -31.78 -8.94
CA SER A 397 -24.14 -32.25 -10.05
C SER A 397 -22.67 -32.52 -9.68
N THR A 398 -22.22 -32.09 -8.50
CA THR A 398 -20.84 -32.25 -7.99
C THR A 398 -20.77 -32.98 -6.65
N ALA A 399 -21.91 -33.36 -6.05
CA ALA A 399 -21.95 -33.99 -4.73
C ALA A 399 -21.24 -35.35 -4.69
N SER A 400 -21.43 -36.18 -5.72
CA SER A 400 -20.79 -37.51 -5.86
C SER A 400 -19.26 -37.47 -5.96
N VAL A 401 -18.69 -36.28 -6.19
CA VAL A 401 -17.24 -36.08 -6.32
C VAL A 401 -16.53 -36.29 -4.98
N LEU A 402 -17.07 -35.76 -3.87
CA LEU A 402 -16.40 -35.74 -2.56
C LEU A 402 -16.99 -36.70 -1.53
N GLU A 403 -18.18 -37.23 -1.80
CA GLU A 403 -18.90 -38.16 -0.93
C GLU A 403 -18.03 -39.32 -0.38
N PRO A 404 -17.08 -39.92 -1.14
CA PRO A 404 -16.24 -41.01 -0.62
C PRO A 404 -15.16 -40.58 0.37
N ILE A 405 -14.66 -39.34 0.32
CA ILE A 405 -13.46 -38.93 1.07
C ILE A 405 -13.74 -38.06 2.29
N VAL A 406 -14.84 -37.30 2.29
CA VAL A 406 -15.19 -36.39 3.39
C VAL A 406 -15.37 -37.14 4.72
N PRO A 407 -16.09 -38.28 4.80
CA PRO A 407 -16.20 -39.03 6.05
C PRO A 407 -14.85 -39.53 6.57
N ILE A 408 -13.93 -39.91 5.68
CA ILE A 408 -12.60 -40.43 6.05
C ILE A 408 -11.74 -39.32 6.69
N LEU A 409 -11.78 -38.12 6.11
CA LEU A 409 -11.04 -36.95 6.59
C LEU A 409 -11.64 -36.36 7.88
N MET A 410 -12.97 -36.38 8.01
CA MET A 410 -13.65 -35.86 9.20
C MET A 410 -13.61 -36.84 10.38
N ASN A 411 -13.55 -38.15 10.13
CA ASN A 411 -13.34 -39.15 11.18
C ASN A 411 -11.92 -39.12 11.74
N SER A 412 -10.94 -38.58 11.02
CA SER A 412 -9.58 -38.36 11.54
C SER A 412 -9.48 -37.10 12.44
N ARG A 413 -10.56 -36.32 12.54
CA ARG A 413 -10.69 -35.20 13.49
C ARG A 413 -10.85 -35.69 14.93
N SER A 414 -11.48 -36.85 15.13
CA SER A 414 -11.68 -37.45 16.46
C SER A 414 -10.44 -38.14 17.02
N THR A 415 -9.51 -38.57 16.16
CA THR A 415 -8.21 -39.12 16.59
C THR A 415 -7.17 -38.04 16.90
N ALA A 416 -7.33 -36.82 16.35
CA ALA A 416 -6.52 -35.66 16.70
C ALA A 416 -7.04 -34.92 17.96
N SER A 417 -8.28 -35.17 18.36
CA SER A 417 -8.85 -34.71 19.63
C SER A 417 -8.62 -35.74 20.74
N PHE A 418 -7.38 -35.88 21.18
CA PHE A 418 -7.10 -36.40 22.52
C PHE A 418 -6.66 -35.21 23.39
N GLU A 419 -7.57 -34.79 24.29
CA GLU A 419 -7.39 -34.02 25.54
C GLU A 419 -6.61 -32.68 25.44
N HIS A 420 -7.17 -31.50 25.70
CA HIS A 420 -7.99 -31.09 26.84
C HIS A 420 -9.06 -30.05 26.43
N GLU A 421 -10.30 -30.31 26.86
CA GLU A 421 -11.16 -29.25 27.36
C GLU A 421 -10.44 -28.56 28.54
N VAL A 422 -9.95 -27.34 28.33
CA VAL A 422 -9.81 -26.39 29.45
C VAL A 422 -10.96 -25.40 29.31
N TRP A 423 -12.06 -25.73 30.00
CA TRP A 423 -12.99 -24.73 30.47
C TRP A 423 -12.20 -23.75 31.37
N VAL A 424 -12.15 -22.48 31.00
CA VAL A 424 -11.92 -21.41 31.98
C VAL A 424 -13.07 -20.43 31.88
N ALA A 425 -13.72 -20.25 33.04
CA ALA A 425 -14.83 -19.37 33.32
C ALA A 425 -14.47 -17.87 33.20
#